data_AF-A0A7W7D3P7-F1
#
_entry.id   AF-A0A7W7D3P7-F1
#
_cell.length_a   1.000
_cell.length_b   1.000
_cell.length_c   1.000
_cell.angle_alpha   90.00
_cell.angle_beta   90.00
_cell.angle_gamma   90.00
#
_symmetry.space_group_name_H-M   'P 1'
#
loop_
_entity.id
_entity.type
_entity.pdbx_description
1 polymer ?
#
loop_
_entity_poly.entity_id
_entity_poly.type
_entity_poly.pdbx_seq_one_letter_code
_entity_poly.pdbx_strand_id
1 'polypeptide(L)'
;MKRFLSRARTGSVRAAGVAAVLGLGLCALTLPADAERAAPVPVAVVNGDFALPAFTADPNWAAVQGWSVGSTNGSGTSSGVARYGPNSGHPAGKAAVMLRFPLPAYAFKQRLRGVRPGAQVTVTFDDSPGVAAACTPGSVADGQSYTVEGTGGAASTRTTAPDPDKKAGTLGKGVWRTGQTYTFTAGEYEPLLTFTSQVPNSANAGGGCGPLIADVRATQAPPPVDKTIPKTALPPSLAFYGNDSRPVADAVNYCLGVVTRCVFTPAEEYSYSYYEPAQVNGDAYINCTRNELKRARPLTFGGRSYGDLPANAGLPPNGTTVTNLAQQYVNGIGAAPDWTTTTTRNVTEVVQPSEASWIETQAGRRRTEGWFTSSPAPADPNTEWRLYTVLDHAATTLPDRVYQRTGPMTSAEKLRCRSDRPTAPTPVGAGDPAGFTRG
;
A
#
# COMPACT_ATOMS: atom_id res chain seq x y z
N MET A 1 62.95 8.05 7.01
CA MET A 1 63.44 9.31 7.60
C MET A 1 62.61 9.62 8.85
N LYS A 2 63.28 9.70 10.02
CA LYS A 2 62.95 10.35 11.32
C LYS A 2 61.48 10.32 11.82
N ARG A 3 61.09 9.41 12.72
CA ARG A 3 61.13 9.44 14.22
C ARG A 3 60.39 10.62 14.87
N PHE A 4 59.52 10.34 15.86
CA PHE A 4 59.53 10.82 17.26
C PHE A 4 58.28 10.22 17.99
N LEU A 5 58.41 9.24 18.90
CA LEU A 5 58.58 9.36 20.37
C LEU A 5 57.53 10.29 20.99
N SER A 6 56.70 9.87 21.96
CA SER A 6 57.15 9.65 23.33
C SER A 6 56.05 9.02 24.21
N ARG A 7 56.45 8.06 25.05
CA ARG A 7 55.72 7.63 26.26
C ARG A 7 55.91 8.70 27.34
N ALA A 8 54.85 9.01 28.09
CA ALA A 8 55.00 9.45 29.46
C ALA A 8 53.95 8.74 30.32
N ARG A 9 54.45 7.91 31.24
CA ARG A 9 53.71 7.32 32.34
C ARG A 9 54.01 8.13 33.61
N THR A 10 53.06 8.01 34.54
CA THR A 10 53.19 8.07 36.01
C THR A 10 53.33 9.42 36.71
N GLY A 11 52.32 9.69 37.54
CA GLY A 11 52.31 10.71 38.61
C GLY A 11 51.04 10.59 39.47
N SER A 12 51.09 9.66 40.43
CA SER A 12 50.55 9.66 41.81
C SER A 12 50.02 11.00 42.38
N VAL A 13 49.15 11.15 43.39
CA VAL A 13 48.47 10.28 44.37
C VAL A 13 47.54 11.18 45.22
N ARG A 14 46.36 10.63 45.60
CA ARG A 14 45.48 10.86 46.78
C ARG A 14 44.93 12.27 47.13
N ALA A 15 43.60 12.32 47.28
CA ALA A 15 42.89 12.76 48.49
C ALA A 15 41.48 12.11 48.49
N ALA A 16 41.13 11.28 49.49
CA ALA A 16 40.15 11.58 50.56
C ALA A 16 38.77 12.03 50.03
N GLY A 17 37.62 11.44 50.35
CA GLY A 17 37.22 10.40 51.29
C GLY A 17 35.68 10.41 51.38
N VAL A 18 35.11 9.22 51.59
CA VAL A 18 33.83 8.94 52.27
C VAL A 18 32.49 9.41 51.65
N ALA A 19 31.73 8.38 51.26
CA ALA A 19 30.27 8.18 51.33
C ALA A 19 29.31 9.08 50.54
N ALA A 20 28.55 8.47 49.62
CA ALA A 20 27.09 8.55 49.61
C ALA A 20 26.46 7.64 48.56
N VAL A 21 25.56 6.78 49.04
CA VAL A 21 24.30 6.35 48.41
C VAL A 21 24.38 5.50 47.12
N LEU A 22 24.18 4.20 47.32
CA LEU A 22 23.60 3.29 46.34
C LEU A 22 22.27 3.85 45.83
N GLY A 23 22.28 4.37 44.61
CA GLY A 23 21.09 4.66 43.81
C GLY A 23 21.30 4.11 42.41
N LEU A 24 21.26 2.79 42.26
CA LEU A 24 21.17 2.13 40.96
C LEU A 24 19.78 2.44 40.39
N GLY A 25 19.66 3.60 39.75
CA GLY A 25 18.55 3.91 38.86
C GLY A 25 18.57 2.90 37.72
N LEU A 26 17.59 2.00 37.71
CA LEU A 26 17.19 1.29 36.50
C LEU A 26 16.77 2.34 35.48
N CYS A 27 17.68 2.74 34.60
CA CYS A 27 17.30 3.24 33.28
C CYS A 27 16.65 2.06 32.56
N ALA A 28 15.33 1.92 32.72
CA ALA A 28 14.52 1.14 31.81
C ALA A 28 14.73 1.75 30.42
N LEU A 29 15.61 1.15 29.64
CA LEU A 29 15.62 1.27 28.19
C LEU A 29 14.22 0.85 27.74
N THR A 30 13.36 1.83 27.50
CA THR A 30 12.17 1.65 26.68
C THR A 30 12.70 1.26 25.30
N LEU A 31 12.86 -0.05 25.08
CA LEU A 31 12.91 -0.58 23.73
C LEU A 31 11.70 0.00 23.01
N PRO A 32 11.86 0.60 21.81
CA PRO A 32 10.70 1.00 21.02
C PRO A 32 9.82 -0.23 20.94
N ALA A 33 8.55 -0.08 21.32
CA ALA A 33 7.57 -1.13 21.15
C ALA A 33 7.66 -1.55 19.68
N ASP A 34 8.18 -2.76 19.43
CA ASP A 34 8.02 -3.41 18.15
C ASP A 34 6.53 -3.37 17.88
N ALA A 35 6.14 -2.56 16.90
CA ALA A 35 4.76 -2.49 16.44
C ALA A 35 4.35 -3.94 16.18
N GLU A 36 3.36 -4.41 16.95
CA GLU A 36 2.92 -5.80 16.95
C GLU A 36 2.64 -6.20 15.49
N ARG A 37 3.58 -6.97 14.94
CA ARG A 37 3.62 -7.21 13.52
C ARG A 37 2.53 -8.21 13.20
N ALA A 38 1.66 -7.86 12.26
CA ALA A 38 0.57 -8.73 11.85
C ALA A 38 1.10 -10.14 11.54
N ALA A 39 0.38 -11.17 12.01
CA ALA A 39 0.73 -12.56 11.77
C ALA A 39 0.87 -12.82 10.26
N PRO A 40 1.83 -13.66 9.83
CA PRO A 40 1.97 -13.99 8.42
C PRO A 40 0.69 -14.59 7.84
N VAL A 41 0.21 -14.03 6.73
CA VAL A 41 -0.92 -14.55 5.97
C VAL A 41 -0.42 -15.14 4.64
N PRO A 42 -1.08 -16.19 4.11
CA PRO A 42 -0.73 -16.74 2.80
C PRO A 42 -0.87 -15.70 1.67
N VAL A 43 0.03 -15.77 0.70
CA VAL A 43 -0.05 -15.02 -0.55
C VAL A 43 -0.33 -16.02 -1.67
N ALA A 44 -1.32 -15.73 -2.52
CA ALA A 44 -1.64 -16.57 -3.65
C ALA A 44 -0.53 -16.51 -4.72
N VAL A 45 0.29 -17.56 -4.79
CA VAL A 45 1.23 -17.80 -5.89
C VAL A 45 0.50 -18.63 -6.94
N VAL A 46 0.15 -18.00 -8.07
CA VAL A 46 -0.64 -18.66 -9.12
C VAL A 46 0.21 -19.76 -9.76
N ASN A 47 -0.28 -21.00 -9.77
CA ASN A 47 0.43 -22.14 -10.37
C ASN A 47 1.90 -22.27 -9.86
N GLY A 48 2.12 -22.07 -8.55
CA GLY A 48 3.44 -22.18 -7.93
C GLY A 48 4.03 -23.60 -7.93
N ASP A 49 3.21 -24.62 -8.21
CA ASP A 49 3.63 -26.00 -8.41
C ASP A 49 3.95 -26.34 -9.87
N PHE A 50 3.75 -25.38 -10.78
CA PHE A 50 4.04 -25.44 -12.22
C PHE A 50 3.34 -26.58 -12.98
N ALA A 51 2.29 -27.14 -12.41
CA ALA A 51 1.55 -28.27 -12.98
C ALA A 51 0.73 -27.85 -14.22
N LEU A 52 0.42 -26.56 -14.37
CA LEU A 52 -0.42 -26.06 -15.45
C LEU A 52 0.35 -25.28 -16.53
N PRO A 53 0.01 -25.47 -17.82
CA PRO A 53 -0.92 -26.49 -18.34
C PRO A 53 -0.37 -27.91 -18.17
N ALA A 54 -1.24 -28.92 -18.21
CA ALA A 54 -0.87 -30.32 -18.00
C ALA A 54 0.30 -30.77 -18.89
N PHE A 55 1.12 -31.67 -18.37
CA PHE A 55 2.30 -32.18 -19.07
C PHE A 55 1.91 -33.13 -20.22
N THR A 56 2.54 -32.95 -21.38
CA THR A 56 2.42 -33.87 -22.53
C THR A 56 3.71 -34.63 -22.81
N ALA A 57 4.86 -34.09 -22.41
CA ALA A 57 6.18 -34.70 -22.50
C ALA A 57 7.18 -33.93 -21.61
N ASP A 58 8.37 -34.50 -21.40
CA ASP A 58 9.52 -33.83 -20.77
C ASP A 58 10.69 -33.68 -21.77
N PRO A 59 11.29 -32.48 -21.91
CA PRO A 59 10.81 -31.20 -21.39
C PRO A 59 9.52 -30.73 -22.07
N ASN A 60 8.71 -29.98 -21.34
CA ASN A 60 7.52 -29.30 -21.84
C ASN A 60 7.81 -27.81 -22.11
N TRP A 61 7.51 -27.37 -23.34
CA TRP A 61 7.79 -26.01 -23.83
C TRP A 61 6.57 -25.07 -23.80
N ALA A 62 5.42 -25.55 -23.31
CA ALA A 62 4.24 -24.71 -23.17
C ALA A 62 4.49 -23.62 -22.11
N ALA A 63 3.90 -22.43 -22.35
CA ALA A 63 3.95 -21.33 -21.41
C ALA A 63 3.39 -21.76 -20.04
N VAL A 64 4.05 -21.34 -18.97
CA VAL A 64 3.66 -21.67 -17.61
C VAL A 64 2.52 -20.75 -17.20
N GLN A 65 1.33 -21.32 -17.00
CA GLN A 65 0.11 -20.54 -16.75
C GLN A 65 0.29 -19.64 -15.51
N GLY A 66 -0.12 -18.36 -15.61
CA GLY A 66 0.04 -17.37 -14.53
C GLY A 66 1.47 -16.84 -14.30
N TRP A 67 2.46 -17.33 -15.04
CA TRP A 67 3.83 -16.83 -15.03
C TRP A 67 4.20 -16.31 -16.42
N SER A 68 5.18 -15.40 -16.47
CA SER A 68 5.64 -14.82 -17.73
C SER A 68 7.15 -14.94 -17.86
N VAL A 69 7.64 -15.12 -19.09
CA VAL A 69 9.06 -14.99 -19.42
C VAL A 69 9.26 -13.83 -20.36
N GLY A 70 10.03 -12.83 -19.91
CA GLY A 70 10.05 -11.53 -20.57
C GLY A 70 8.66 -10.89 -20.62
N SER A 71 8.53 -9.70 -21.21
CA SER A 71 7.21 -9.17 -21.60
C SER A 71 7.32 -8.02 -22.59
N THR A 72 6.35 -7.97 -23.50
CA THR A 72 5.73 -6.68 -23.87
C THR A 72 4.19 -6.67 -23.89
N ASN A 73 3.48 -7.81 -23.77
CA ASN A 73 2.02 -7.82 -23.99
C ASN A 73 1.17 -8.85 -23.21
N GLY A 74 1.47 -9.12 -21.94
CA GLY A 74 0.59 -9.89 -21.04
C GLY A 74 0.65 -11.42 -21.16
N SER A 75 0.93 -11.97 -22.35
CA SER A 75 1.01 -13.44 -22.52
C SER A 75 2.35 -14.05 -22.12
N GLY A 76 3.37 -13.22 -21.83
CA GLY A 76 4.77 -13.68 -21.73
C GLY A 76 5.24 -14.41 -23.00
N THR A 77 6.45 -14.96 -22.96
CA THR A 77 6.92 -15.97 -23.92
C THR A 77 7.21 -17.29 -23.19
N SER A 78 7.37 -18.41 -23.89
CA SER A 78 7.92 -19.64 -23.30
C SER A 78 9.42 -19.77 -23.53
N SER A 79 10.02 -18.90 -24.35
CA SER A 79 11.38 -19.06 -24.88
C SER A 79 12.47 -19.14 -23.80
N GLY A 80 12.30 -18.51 -22.65
CA GLY A 80 13.33 -18.51 -21.59
C GLY A 80 13.20 -19.60 -20.53
N VAL A 81 12.21 -20.49 -20.63
CA VAL A 81 12.05 -21.60 -19.67
C VAL A 81 11.73 -22.95 -20.34
N ALA A 82 12.00 -24.04 -19.65
CA ALA A 82 11.53 -25.38 -20.00
C ALA A 82 10.95 -26.04 -18.74
N ARG A 83 9.79 -26.67 -18.83
CA ARG A 83 9.19 -27.37 -17.69
C ARG A 83 9.57 -28.84 -17.68
N TYR A 84 9.77 -29.38 -16.49
CA TYR A 84 9.98 -30.81 -16.26
C TYR A 84 8.96 -31.31 -15.25
N GLY A 85 8.28 -32.39 -15.60
CA GLY A 85 7.31 -33.05 -14.76
C GLY A 85 7.96 -33.86 -13.64
N PRO A 86 7.21 -34.80 -13.04
CA PRO A 86 7.69 -35.63 -11.92
C PRO A 86 8.96 -36.44 -12.22
N ASN A 87 9.27 -36.70 -13.50
CA ASN A 87 10.48 -37.40 -13.92
C ASN A 87 11.78 -36.62 -13.64
N SER A 88 11.69 -35.34 -13.29
CA SER A 88 12.83 -34.53 -12.84
C SER A 88 13.46 -35.03 -11.52
N GLY A 89 12.81 -35.97 -10.82
CA GLY A 89 13.34 -36.57 -9.60
C GLY A 89 13.07 -35.75 -8.34
N HIS A 90 12.15 -34.78 -8.39
CA HIS A 90 11.73 -34.04 -7.20
C HIS A 90 11.20 -35.00 -6.12
N PRO A 91 11.63 -34.92 -4.85
CA PRO A 91 11.27 -35.90 -3.82
C PRO A 91 9.76 -35.98 -3.56
N ALA A 92 9.06 -34.85 -3.69
CA ALA A 92 7.59 -34.78 -3.59
C ALA A 92 6.85 -34.91 -4.94
N GLY A 93 7.52 -35.35 -6.02
CA GLY A 93 6.92 -35.52 -7.34
C GLY A 93 6.40 -34.22 -7.98
N LYS A 94 6.96 -33.07 -7.60
CA LYS A 94 6.56 -31.76 -8.11
C LYS A 94 7.15 -31.48 -9.48
N ALA A 95 6.43 -30.69 -10.27
CA ALA A 95 6.96 -30.14 -11.50
C ALA A 95 7.93 -28.99 -11.20
N ALA A 96 8.80 -28.74 -12.16
CA ALA A 96 9.85 -27.75 -12.06
C ALA A 96 10.00 -26.93 -13.35
N VAL A 97 10.56 -25.74 -13.22
CA VAL A 97 10.88 -24.84 -14.33
C VAL A 97 12.39 -24.67 -14.39
N MET A 98 12.98 -24.97 -15.55
CA MET A 98 14.38 -24.72 -15.87
C MET A 98 14.56 -23.31 -16.40
N LEU A 99 15.44 -22.52 -15.78
CA LEU A 99 15.81 -21.18 -16.22
C LEU A 99 16.88 -21.26 -17.32
N ARG A 100 16.57 -20.91 -18.56
CA ARG A 100 17.42 -21.24 -19.72
C ARG A 100 18.56 -20.25 -19.97
N PHE A 101 18.29 -18.95 -19.86
CA PHE A 101 19.20 -17.92 -20.36
C PHE A 101 19.49 -16.85 -19.29
N PRO A 102 20.75 -16.39 -19.18
CA PRO A 102 21.15 -15.38 -18.22
C PRO A 102 20.92 -13.96 -18.73
N LEU A 103 19.72 -13.67 -19.26
CA LEU A 103 19.36 -12.34 -19.74
C LEU A 103 18.03 -11.90 -19.13
N PRO A 104 17.87 -10.61 -18.77
CA PRO A 104 16.63 -10.09 -18.19
C PRO A 104 15.38 -10.34 -19.05
N ALA A 105 15.53 -10.36 -20.38
CA ALA A 105 14.45 -10.67 -21.32
C ALA A 105 13.90 -12.11 -21.16
N TYR A 106 14.65 -13.00 -20.50
CA TYR A 106 14.28 -14.39 -20.24
C TYR A 106 14.04 -14.68 -18.76
N ALA A 107 13.94 -13.64 -17.92
CA ALA A 107 13.61 -13.79 -16.52
C ALA A 107 12.19 -14.35 -16.35
N PHE A 108 12.05 -15.32 -15.44
CA PHE A 108 10.79 -15.98 -15.13
C PHE A 108 10.11 -15.26 -13.95
N LYS A 109 8.94 -14.70 -14.19
CA LYS A 109 8.35 -13.72 -13.27
C LYS A 109 6.85 -13.90 -13.04
N GLN A 110 6.40 -13.50 -11.86
CA GLN A 110 5.00 -13.43 -11.47
C GLN A 110 4.76 -12.28 -10.49
N ARG A 111 3.63 -11.58 -10.61
CA ARG A 111 3.17 -10.62 -9.60
C ARG A 111 2.50 -11.33 -8.44
N LEU A 112 2.92 -11.00 -7.22
CA LEU A 112 2.35 -11.55 -6.00
C LEU A 112 1.06 -10.81 -5.65
N ARG A 113 -0.08 -11.39 -6.04
CA ARG A 113 -1.40 -10.74 -5.96
C ARG A 113 -1.80 -10.42 -4.52
N GLY A 114 -2.43 -9.27 -4.30
CA GLY A 114 -2.90 -8.85 -2.97
C GLY A 114 -1.80 -8.45 -1.98
N VAL A 115 -0.55 -8.35 -2.41
CA VAL A 115 0.56 -7.82 -1.58
C VAL A 115 0.66 -6.31 -1.75
N ARG A 116 0.94 -5.60 -0.66
CA ARG A 116 0.98 -4.14 -0.60
C ARG A 116 2.39 -3.59 -0.41
N PRO A 117 2.68 -2.35 -0.84
CA PRO A 117 3.93 -1.68 -0.50
C PRO A 117 4.15 -1.66 1.02
N GLY A 118 5.35 -1.99 1.47
CA GLY A 118 5.70 -2.08 2.89
C GLY A 118 5.39 -3.45 3.54
N ALA A 119 4.67 -4.35 2.86
CA ALA A 119 4.49 -5.72 3.34
C ALA A 119 5.85 -6.45 3.38
N GLN A 120 6.12 -7.20 4.45
CA GLN A 120 7.23 -8.14 4.42
C GLN A 120 6.75 -9.45 3.82
N VAL A 121 7.36 -9.84 2.71
CA VAL A 121 7.05 -11.06 1.98
C VAL A 121 8.15 -12.07 2.21
N THR A 122 7.78 -13.30 2.50
CA THR A 122 8.67 -14.47 2.51
C THR A 122 8.22 -15.43 1.43
N VAL A 123 9.10 -15.70 0.48
CA VAL A 123 8.94 -16.69 -0.58
C VAL A 123 9.69 -17.95 -0.17
N THR A 124 9.03 -19.10 -0.27
CA THR A 124 9.66 -20.41 -0.14
C THR A 124 9.63 -21.14 -1.47
N PHE A 125 10.69 -21.85 -1.81
CA PHE A 125 10.79 -22.60 -3.06
C PHE A 125 11.86 -23.69 -2.95
N ASP A 126 11.84 -24.62 -3.90
CA ASP A 126 12.80 -25.70 -4.01
C ASP A 126 13.69 -25.46 -5.23
N ASP A 127 14.95 -25.88 -5.16
CA ASP A 127 15.90 -25.73 -6.27
C ASP A 127 16.75 -26.98 -6.55
N SER A 128 17.27 -27.06 -7.77
CA SER A 128 18.11 -28.17 -8.21
C SER A 128 18.95 -27.79 -9.44
N PRO A 129 20.15 -28.37 -9.65
CA PRO A 129 20.84 -28.25 -10.93
C PRO A 129 20.02 -28.84 -12.09
N GLY A 130 20.34 -28.42 -13.31
CA GLY A 130 19.62 -28.84 -14.52
C GLY A 130 19.67 -30.33 -14.79
N VAL A 131 18.51 -30.94 -15.02
CA VAL A 131 18.38 -32.38 -15.33
C VAL A 131 18.47 -32.70 -16.82
N ALA A 132 18.38 -31.69 -17.69
CA ALA A 132 18.29 -31.85 -19.14
C ALA A 132 19.40 -32.74 -19.72
N ALA A 133 19.11 -33.51 -20.77
CA ALA A 133 20.12 -34.32 -21.46
C ALA A 133 21.27 -33.49 -22.06
N ALA A 134 21.01 -32.20 -22.35
CA ALA A 134 21.99 -31.24 -22.83
C ALA A 134 22.94 -30.71 -21.74
N CYS A 135 22.62 -30.91 -20.45
CA CYS A 135 23.53 -30.59 -19.37
C CYS A 135 24.73 -31.55 -19.38
N THR A 136 25.94 -30.98 -19.34
CA THR A 136 27.19 -31.75 -19.25
C THR A 136 27.60 -31.91 -17.79
N PRO A 137 28.43 -32.92 -17.43
CA PRO A 137 28.93 -33.07 -16.06
C PRO A 137 29.60 -31.79 -15.55
N GLY A 138 30.43 -31.14 -16.38
CA GLY A 138 31.08 -29.88 -16.02
C GLY A 138 30.12 -28.70 -15.78
N SER A 139 28.96 -28.67 -16.46
CA SER A 139 27.99 -27.57 -16.30
C SER A 139 27.19 -27.57 -15.00
N VAL A 140 27.22 -28.70 -14.26
CA VAL A 140 26.49 -28.88 -13.00
C VAL A 140 27.38 -29.34 -11.84
N ALA A 141 28.67 -29.61 -12.11
CA ALA A 141 29.63 -30.11 -11.13
C ALA A 141 29.76 -29.22 -9.88
N ASP A 142 29.66 -27.90 -10.06
CA ASP A 142 29.75 -26.91 -8.97
C ASP A 142 28.37 -26.29 -8.62
N GLY A 143 27.30 -26.88 -9.15
CA GLY A 143 25.97 -26.29 -9.12
C GLY A 143 25.80 -25.15 -10.13
N GLN A 144 24.60 -24.59 -10.16
CA GLN A 144 24.21 -23.57 -11.14
C GLN A 144 23.68 -22.33 -10.43
N SER A 145 24.23 -21.18 -10.80
CA SER A 145 23.87 -19.91 -10.19
C SER A 145 22.59 -19.34 -10.79
N TYR A 146 21.78 -18.70 -9.95
CA TYR A 146 20.60 -17.92 -10.32
C TYR A 146 20.37 -16.78 -9.33
N THR A 147 19.51 -15.83 -9.67
CA THR A 147 19.02 -14.80 -8.77
C THR A 147 17.53 -14.98 -8.50
N VAL A 148 17.11 -14.66 -7.28
CA VAL A 148 15.71 -14.44 -6.91
C VAL A 148 15.55 -13.01 -6.41
N GLU A 149 14.54 -12.31 -6.90
CA GLU A 149 14.30 -10.90 -6.59
C GLU A 149 12.80 -10.62 -6.50
N GLY A 150 12.39 -9.85 -5.50
CA GLY A 150 11.06 -9.26 -5.41
C GLY A 150 11.16 -7.75 -5.51
N THR A 151 10.27 -7.09 -6.27
CA THR A 151 10.31 -5.63 -6.43
C THR A 151 10.29 -4.90 -5.08
N GLY A 152 11.30 -4.06 -4.84
CA GLY A 152 11.55 -3.35 -3.57
C GLY A 152 12.56 -4.03 -2.64
N GLY A 153 12.92 -5.29 -2.93
CA GLY A 153 13.98 -6.04 -2.25
C GLY A 153 15.31 -6.02 -3.00
N ALA A 154 16.38 -6.40 -2.31
CA ALA A 154 17.65 -6.70 -2.96
C ALA A 154 17.57 -8.07 -3.64
N ALA A 155 18.15 -8.19 -4.84
CA ALA A 155 18.33 -9.48 -5.49
C ALA A 155 19.21 -10.41 -4.63
N SER A 156 18.82 -11.67 -4.50
CA SER A 156 19.58 -12.71 -3.80
C SER A 156 20.17 -13.67 -4.82
N THR A 157 21.50 -13.67 -4.95
CA THR A 157 22.23 -14.67 -5.73
C THR A 157 22.30 -15.98 -4.96
N ARG A 158 22.00 -17.07 -5.64
CA ARG A 158 21.99 -18.44 -5.12
C ARG A 158 22.71 -19.36 -6.09
N THR A 159 23.21 -20.47 -5.59
CA THR A 159 23.78 -21.56 -6.38
C THR A 159 23.13 -22.85 -5.93
N THR A 160 22.61 -23.64 -6.87
CA THR A 160 22.01 -24.96 -6.59
C THR A 160 23.03 -25.92 -5.96
N ALA A 161 22.59 -27.08 -5.48
CA ALA A 161 23.52 -28.15 -5.15
C ALA A 161 24.34 -28.58 -6.40
N PRO A 162 25.57 -29.08 -6.23
CA PRO A 162 26.31 -29.74 -7.29
C PRO A 162 25.69 -31.10 -7.66
N ASP A 163 25.86 -31.53 -8.91
CA ASP A 163 25.47 -32.85 -9.39
C ASP A 163 26.70 -33.60 -9.96
N PRO A 164 27.46 -34.32 -9.12
CA PRO A 164 28.61 -35.09 -9.57
C PRO A 164 28.22 -36.36 -10.35
N ASP A 165 26.96 -36.80 -10.23
CA ASP A 165 26.46 -38.04 -10.85
C ASP A 165 25.90 -37.80 -12.27
N LYS A 166 25.89 -36.55 -12.72
CA LYS A 166 25.42 -36.19 -14.04
C LYS A 166 26.19 -36.93 -15.14
N LYS A 167 25.45 -37.60 -16.03
CA LYS A 167 25.99 -38.24 -17.24
C LYS A 167 25.57 -37.48 -18.50
N ALA A 168 26.54 -37.26 -19.39
CA ALA A 168 26.29 -36.59 -20.66
C ALA A 168 25.25 -37.35 -21.50
N GLY A 169 24.35 -36.62 -22.17
CA GLY A 169 23.34 -37.19 -23.06
C GLY A 169 22.19 -37.93 -22.36
N THR A 170 22.10 -37.85 -21.03
CA THR A 170 21.04 -38.53 -20.26
C THR A 170 20.19 -37.54 -19.48
N LEU A 171 18.89 -37.82 -19.37
CA LEU A 171 18.02 -37.12 -18.44
C LEU A 171 18.42 -37.51 -17.01
N GLY A 172 18.78 -36.52 -16.21
CA GLY A 172 19.19 -36.70 -14.81
C GLY A 172 17.99 -36.80 -13.86
N LYS A 173 18.30 -37.04 -12.58
CA LYS A 173 17.36 -36.91 -11.45
C LYS A 173 17.95 -35.82 -10.57
N GLY A 174 17.31 -34.66 -10.50
CA GLY A 174 17.90 -33.46 -9.90
C GLY A 174 18.38 -33.68 -8.47
N VAL A 175 19.40 -32.93 -8.06
CA VAL A 175 19.86 -32.86 -6.67
C VAL A 175 19.07 -31.77 -5.96
N TRP A 176 17.93 -32.13 -5.37
CA TRP A 176 16.96 -31.17 -4.85
C TRP A 176 17.32 -30.65 -3.45
N ARG A 177 17.26 -29.34 -3.26
CA ARG A 177 17.19 -28.72 -1.94
C ARG A 177 15.81 -28.11 -1.76
N THR A 178 15.16 -28.48 -0.66
CA THR A 178 13.79 -28.05 -0.38
C THR A 178 13.75 -26.91 0.63
N GLY A 179 12.71 -26.07 0.55
CA GLY A 179 12.44 -25.03 1.55
C GLY A 179 13.45 -23.89 1.56
N GLN A 180 14.03 -23.54 0.41
CA GLN A 180 14.82 -22.32 0.27
C GLN A 180 13.95 -21.11 0.53
N THR A 181 14.49 -20.11 1.22
CA THR A 181 13.74 -18.91 1.62
C THR A 181 14.36 -17.64 1.05
N TYR A 182 13.49 -16.72 0.63
CA TYR A 182 13.84 -15.36 0.23
C TYR A 182 12.83 -14.38 0.85
N THR A 183 13.31 -13.40 1.61
CA THR A 183 12.47 -12.41 2.27
C THR A 183 12.82 -11.02 1.76
N PHE A 184 11.79 -10.21 1.48
CA PHE A 184 11.93 -8.83 1.07
C PHE A 184 10.78 -7.96 1.58
N THR A 185 10.95 -6.65 1.54
CA THR A 185 9.86 -5.69 1.75
C THR A 185 9.34 -5.26 0.38
N ALA A 186 8.04 -5.42 0.15
CA ALA A 186 7.42 -5.05 -1.12
C ALA A 186 7.55 -3.54 -1.36
N GLY A 187 8.09 -3.15 -2.52
CA GLY A 187 8.25 -1.75 -2.90
C GLY A 187 7.03 -1.17 -3.63
N GLU A 188 6.14 -2.03 -4.12
CA GLU A 188 4.96 -1.66 -4.90
C GLU A 188 3.78 -2.59 -4.60
N TYR A 189 2.59 -2.22 -5.09
CA TYR A 189 1.43 -3.12 -5.08
C TYR A 189 1.70 -4.28 -6.02
N GLU A 190 1.38 -5.48 -5.54
CA GLU A 190 1.60 -6.73 -6.24
C GLU A 190 3.03 -6.87 -6.80
N PRO A 191 4.06 -6.82 -5.94
CA PRO A 191 5.45 -6.79 -6.36
C PRO A 191 5.78 -7.98 -7.26
N LEU A 192 6.65 -7.73 -8.23
CA LEU A 192 7.07 -8.75 -9.18
C LEU A 192 8.14 -9.64 -8.54
N LEU A 193 7.83 -10.92 -8.36
CA LEU A 193 8.80 -11.97 -8.05
C LEU A 193 9.46 -12.44 -9.34
N THR A 194 10.78 -12.49 -9.36
CA THR A 194 11.58 -12.79 -10.55
C THR A 194 12.69 -13.79 -10.22
N PHE A 195 12.81 -14.82 -11.04
CA PHE A 195 13.93 -15.76 -11.06
C PHE A 195 14.70 -15.60 -12.36
N THR A 196 16.02 -15.45 -12.28
CA THR A 196 16.88 -15.29 -13.47
C THR A 196 18.09 -16.22 -13.38
N SER A 197 18.33 -17.00 -14.44
CA SER A 197 19.55 -17.80 -14.53
C SER A 197 20.78 -16.89 -14.50
N GLN A 198 21.86 -17.34 -13.87
CA GLN A 198 23.18 -16.71 -13.97
C GLN A 198 24.20 -17.69 -14.59
N VAL A 199 23.73 -18.79 -15.19
CA VAL A 199 24.60 -19.78 -15.83
C VAL A 199 25.18 -19.17 -17.10
N PRO A 200 26.52 -19.09 -17.22
CA PRO A 200 27.16 -18.56 -18.42
C PRO A 200 26.78 -19.33 -19.69
N ASN A 201 26.80 -18.65 -20.84
CA ASN A 201 26.44 -19.27 -22.13
C ASN A 201 27.30 -20.50 -22.48
N SER A 202 28.55 -20.56 -22.01
CA SER A 202 29.41 -21.74 -22.19
C SER A 202 28.92 -22.97 -21.41
N ALA A 203 28.23 -22.76 -20.29
CA ALA A 203 27.72 -23.82 -19.42
C ALA A 203 26.22 -24.09 -19.62
N ASN A 204 25.47 -23.19 -20.27
CA ASN A 204 24.02 -23.35 -20.46
C ASN A 204 23.61 -24.16 -21.70
N ALA A 205 24.58 -24.69 -22.46
CA ALA A 205 24.34 -25.50 -23.67
C ALA A 205 23.35 -24.87 -24.66
N GLY A 206 23.48 -23.57 -24.95
CA GLY A 206 22.57 -22.85 -25.85
C GLY A 206 21.16 -22.70 -25.27
N GLY A 207 21.04 -22.65 -23.94
CA GLY A 207 19.77 -22.65 -23.21
C GLY A 207 19.16 -24.03 -23.03
N GLY A 208 19.91 -25.10 -23.30
CA GLY A 208 19.52 -26.48 -23.00
C GLY A 208 19.80 -26.92 -21.57
N CYS A 209 20.53 -26.12 -20.79
CA CYS A 209 20.92 -26.45 -19.42
C CYS A 209 20.84 -25.23 -18.50
N GLY A 210 20.19 -25.38 -17.35
CA GLY A 210 20.10 -24.32 -16.35
C GLY A 210 19.43 -24.79 -15.06
N PRO A 211 19.41 -23.95 -14.03
CA PRO A 211 18.90 -24.32 -12.71
C PRO A 211 17.38 -24.51 -12.77
N LEU A 212 16.90 -25.44 -11.96
CA LEU A 212 15.49 -25.76 -11.78
C LEU A 212 14.95 -25.08 -10.53
N ILE A 213 13.72 -24.58 -10.63
CA ILE A 213 12.92 -24.03 -9.52
C ILE A 213 11.61 -24.82 -9.43
N ALA A 214 11.17 -25.16 -8.21
CA ALA A 214 9.92 -25.87 -7.93
C ALA A 214 9.22 -25.35 -6.67
N ASP A 215 7.95 -25.73 -6.50
CA ASP A 215 7.11 -25.51 -5.29
C ASP A 215 7.18 -24.09 -4.70
N VAL A 216 6.95 -23.07 -5.54
CA VAL A 216 7.00 -21.67 -5.10
C VAL A 216 5.75 -21.34 -4.29
N ARG A 217 5.95 -20.83 -3.08
CA ARG A 217 4.91 -20.37 -2.16
C ARG A 217 5.33 -19.05 -1.54
N ALA A 218 4.35 -18.28 -1.06
CA ALA A 218 4.64 -17.03 -0.39
C ALA A 218 3.70 -16.77 0.79
N THR A 219 4.21 -16.05 1.78
CA THR A 219 3.45 -15.46 2.88
C THR A 219 3.82 -14.00 3.02
N GLN A 220 2.93 -13.19 3.57
CA GLN A 220 3.22 -11.80 3.87
C GLN A 220 2.81 -11.43 5.30
N ALA A 221 3.55 -10.52 5.91
CA ALA A 221 3.07 -9.70 7.02
C ALA A 221 2.60 -8.36 6.43
N PRO A 222 1.28 -8.11 6.31
CA PRO A 222 0.76 -6.90 5.69
C PRO A 222 1.15 -5.63 6.48
N PRO A 223 1.33 -4.48 5.81
CA PRO A 223 1.59 -3.22 6.50
C PRO A 223 0.31 -2.74 7.23
N PRO A 224 0.45 -1.97 8.32
CA PRO A 224 -0.68 -1.32 8.96
C PRO A 224 -1.32 -0.29 8.01
N VAL A 225 -2.60 -0.01 8.20
CA VAL A 225 -3.33 1.02 7.45
C VAL A 225 -2.77 2.41 7.80
N ASP A 226 -2.27 3.15 6.82
CA ASP A 226 -1.87 4.54 7.00
C ASP A 226 -3.07 5.49 6.95
N LYS A 227 -3.55 5.88 8.14
CA LYS A 227 -4.69 6.79 8.30
C LYS A 227 -4.31 8.27 8.20
N THR A 228 -3.04 8.59 7.97
CA THR A 228 -2.54 9.97 7.93
C THR A 228 -2.63 10.60 6.53
N ILE A 229 -2.83 9.77 5.49
CA ILE A 229 -2.94 10.23 4.11
C ILE A 229 -4.17 11.13 3.92
N PRO A 230 -4.01 12.40 3.50
CA PRO A 230 -5.14 13.30 3.31
C PRO A 230 -5.94 12.92 2.06
N LYS A 231 -7.24 13.23 2.06
CA LYS A 231 -8.18 12.94 0.95
C LYS A 231 -7.77 13.51 -0.41
N THR A 232 -6.90 14.52 -0.43
CA THR A 232 -6.41 15.19 -1.65
C THR A 232 -5.12 14.59 -2.19
N ALA A 233 -4.51 13.64 -1.49
CA ALA A 233 -3.25 12.99 -1.88
C ALA A 233 -3.38 11.47 -1.75
N LEU A 234 -4.48 10.92 -2.30
CA LEU A 234 -4.70 9.48 -2.31
C LEU A 234 -3.58 8.77 -3.09
N PRO A 235 -3.24 7.52 -2.72
CA PRO A 235 -2.33 6.70 -3.51
C PRO A 235 -2.83 6.60 -4.96
N PRO A 236 -1.92 6.60 -5.95
CA PRO A 236 -2.31 6.50 -7.34
C PRO A 236 -2.95 5.13 -7.64
N SER A 237 -3.93 5.14 -8.53
CA SER A 237 -4.48 3.93 -9.16
C SER A 237 -3.42 3.25 -10.01
N LEU A 238 -3.47 1.92 -10.06
CA LEU A 238 -2.50 1.09 -10.77
C LEU A 238 -3.24 0.03 -11.58
N ALA A 239 -2.71 -0.33 -12.75
CA ALA A 239 -3.31 -1.35 -13.58
C ALA A 239 -2.29 -2.40 -14.00
N PHE A 240 -2.76 -3.64 -14.10
CA PHE A 240 -2.00 -4.78 -14.55
C PHE A 240 -2.79 -5.59 -15.57
N TYR A 241 -2.07 -6.15 -16.53
CA TYR A 241 -2.56 -7.20 -17.42
C TYR A 241 -1.64 -8.40 -17.27
N GLY A 242 -2.14 -9.44 -16.61
CA GLY A 242 -1.31 -10.54 -16.10
C GLY A 242 -0.24 -10.03 -15.12
N ASN A 243 1.02 -10.24 -15.46
CA ASN A 243 2.19 -9.84 -14.67
C ASN A 243 2.77 -8.46 -15.06
N ASP A 244 2.19 -7.81 -16.08
CA ASP A 244 2.73 -6.57 -16.63
C ASP A 244 1.97 -5.35 -16.11
N SER A 245 2.71 -4.32 -15.72
CA SER A 245 2.12 -3.01 -15.43
C SER A 245 1.59 -2.39 -16.73
N ARG A 246 0.41 -1.79 -16.65
CA ARG A 246 -0.28 -1.15 -17.77
C ARG A 246 -0.75 0.25 -17.38
N PRO A 247 -0.91 1.14 -18.36
CA PRO A 247 -1.62 2.40 -18.14
C PRO A 247 -3.01 2.16 -17.54
N VAL A 248 -3.38 2.94 -16.52
CA VAL A 248 -4.70 2.88 -15.88
C VAL A 248 -5.83 3.06 -16.91
N ALA A 249 -5.61 3.93 -17.90
CA ALA A 249 -6.59 4.17 -18.97
C ALA A 249 -6.95 2.91 -19.74
N ASP A 250 -6.01 1.98 -19.94
CA ASP A 250 -6.27 0.74 -20.69
C ASP A 250 -7.20 -0.20 -19.91
N ALA A 251 -6.95 -0.35 -18.59
CA ALA A 251 -7.81 -1.16 -17.73
C ALA A 251 -9.19 -0.53 -17.54
N VAL A 252 -9.27 0.80 -17.44
CA VAL A 252 -10.55 1.53 -17.42
C VAL A 252 -11.31 1.29 -18.72
N ASN A 253 -10.68 1.45 -19.88
CA ASN A 253 -11.31 1.19 -21.17
C ASN A 253 -11.77 -0.27 -21.31
N TYR A 254 -10.98 -1.22 -20.81
CA TYR A 254 -11.38 -2.62 -20.76
C TYR A 254 -12.65 -2.80 -19.92
N CYS A 255 -12.64 -2.38 -18.65
CA CYS A 255 -13.75 -2.57 -17.72
C CYS A 255 -15.02 -1.78 -18.11
N LEU A 256 -14.87 -0.66 -18.83
CA LEU A 256 -15.98 0.12 -19.38
C LEU A 256 -16.75 -0.62 -20.47
N GLY A 257 -16.20 -1.68 -21.07
CA GLY A 257 -16.82 -2.34 -22.21
C GLY A 257 -18.23 -2.88 -21.94
N VAL A 258 -18.43 -3.57 -20.81
CA VAL A 258 -19.76 -4.01 -20.33
C VAL A 258 -19.78 -4.04 -18.79
N VAL A 259 -20.95 -3.85 -18.18
CA VAL A 259 -21.10 -3.77 -16.71
C VAL A 259 -20.60 -5.03 -15.98
N THR A 260 -20.69 -6.22 -16.56
CA THR A 260 -20.21 -7.46 -15.93
C THR A 260 -18.76 -7.80 -16.24
N ARG A 261 -18.06 -6.98 -17.05
CA ARG A 261 -16.70 -7.30 -17.53
C ARG A 261 -15.65 -7.30 -16.43
N CYS A 262 -15.84 -6.45 -15.43
CA CYS A 262 -15.02 -6.45 -14.24
C CYS A 262 -15.91 -6.48 -13.00
N VAL A 263 -15.36 -6.97 -11.90
CA VAL A 263 -15.99 -6.92 -10.58
C VAL A 263 -15.08 -6.11 -9.67
N PHE A 264 -15.65 -5.12 -8.99
CA PHE A 264 -14.95 -4.40 -7.93
C PHE A 264 -15.03 -5.22 -6.64
N THR A 265 -13.88 -5.47 -6.01
CA THR A 265 -13.80 -6.11 -4.69
C THR A 265 -13.10 -5.14 -3.74
N PRO A 266 -13.79 -4.64 -2.70
CA PRO A 266 -13.15 -3.79 -1.70
C PRO A 266 -12.14 -4.60 -0.87
N ALA A 267 -10.99 -3.98 -0.58
CA ALA A 267 -10.05 -4.44 0.43
C ALA A 267 -10.51 -3.90 1.79
N GLU A 268 -11.40 -4.63 2.46
CA GLU A 268 -12.05 -4.19 3.70
C GLU A 268 -11.05 -3.87 4.82
N GLU A 269 -9.95 -4.61 4.90
CA GLU A 269 -8.92 -4.42 5.91
C GLU A 269 -8.13 -3.11 5.74
N TYR A 270 -8.23 -2.45 4.59
CA TYR A 270 -7.66 -1.14 4.30
C TYR A 270 -8.71 -0.06 3.99
N SER A 271 -9.98 -0.42 3.99
CA SER A 271 -11.09 0.50 3.78
C SER A 271 -11.69 0.91 5.13
N TYR A 272 -11.78 2.22 5.38
CA TYR A 272 -12.21 2.71 6.69
C TYR A 272 -12.99 4.01 6.59
N SER A 273 -13.90 4.20 7.55
CA SER A 273 -14.60 5.46 7.72
C SER A 273 -13.84 6.36 8.70
N TYR A 274 -13.84 7.67 8.47
CA TYR A 274 -13.15 8.65 9.31
C TYR A 274 -13.84 10.02 9.28
N TYR A 275 -13.52 10.87 10.25
CA TYR A 275 -13.94 12.27 10.26
C TYR A 275 -12.86 13.16 9.67
N GLU A 276 -13.27 14.09 8.81
CA GLU A 276 -12.37 15.15 8.36
C GLU A 276 -11.91 16.03 9.53
N PRO A 277 -10.76 16.72 9.38
CA PRO A 277 -10.42 17.83 10.26
C PRO A 277 -11.60 18.81 10.38
N ALA A 278 -11.82 19.33 11.59
CA ALA A 278 -12.88 20.29 11.83
C ALA A 278 -12.68 21.54 10.97
N GLN A 279 -13.72 21.95 10.25
CA GLN A 279 -13.74 23.19 9.47
C GLN A 279 -14.73 24.15 10.08
N VAL A 280 -14.32 25.42 10.23
CA VAL A 280 -15.23 26.50 10.62
C VAL A 280 -16.14 26.79 9.44
N ASN A 281 -17.45 26.66 9.64
CA ASN A 281 -18.44 26.87 8.59
C ASN A 281 -19.27 28.12 8.86
N GLY A 282 -19.10 29.09 7.97
CA GLY A 282 -19.66 30.43 8.08
C GLY A 282 -18.92 31.31 9.09
N ASP A 283 -19.37 32.56 9.22
CA ASP A 283 -18.73 33.54 10.10
C ASP A 283 -18.94 33.25 11.59
N ALA A 284 -17.97 33.66 12.42
CA ALA A 284 -18.15 33.74 13.86
C ALA A 284 -19.14 34.85 14.22
N TYR A 285 -20.00 34.58 15.19
CA TYR A 285 -20.94 35.53 15.75
C TYR A 285 -20.42 36.14 17.06
N ILE A 286 -20.59 37.44 17.23
CA ILE A 286 -20.09 38.20 18.38
C ILE A 286 -21.30 38.76 19.16
N ASN A 287 -21.52 38.34 20.40
CA ASN A 287 -22.62 38.85 21.23
C ASN A 287 -22.23 40.14 21.99
N CYS A 288 -22.39 41.30 21.34
CA CYS A 288 -22.13 42.62 21.95
C CYS A 288 -23.19 43.08 22.97
N THR A 289 -24.27 42.29 23.15
CA THR A 289 -25.39 42.63 24.03
C THR A 289 -25.09 42.29 25.49
N ARG A 290 -26.02 42.64 26.40
CA ARG A 290 -25.93 42.27 27.82
C ARG A 290 -26.68 40.97 28.15
N ASN A 291 -27.39 40.38 27.19
CA ASN A 291 -28.24 39.22 27.39
C ASN A 291 -27.71 38.02 26.63
N GLU A 292 -28.05 36.81 27.11
CA GLU A 292 -27.86 35.59 26.32
C GLU A 292 -28.64 35.70 25.01
N LEU A 293 -27.98 35.35 23.91
CA LEU A 293 -28.59 35.34 22.60
C LEU A 293 -28.82 33.89 22.17
N LYS A 294 -30.08 33.57 21.84
CA LYS A 294 -30.47 32.30 21.21
C LYS A 294 -30.83 32.56 19.77
N ARG A 295 -30.13 31.93 18.83
CA ARG A 295 -30.36 32.13 17.40
C ARG A 295 -30.32 30.81 16.65
N ALA A 296 -31.34 30.56 15.83
CA ALA A 296 -31.29 29.51 14.84
C ALA A 296 -30.53 30.01 13.60
N ARG A 297 -29.54 29.25 13.17
CA ARG A 297 -28.72 29.53 12.00
C ARG A 297 -28.75 28.34 11.04
N PRO A 298 -29.21 28.50 9.79
CA PRO A 298 -29.00 27.50 8.76
C PRO A 298 -27.51 27.48 8.40
N LEU A 299 -26.95 26.27 8.38
CA LEU A 299 -25.59 25.99 7.95
C LEU A 299 -25.68 25.03 6.78
N THR A 300 -25.09 25.42 5.66
CA THR A 300 -24.92 24.55 4.50
C THR A 300 -23.45 24.26 4.33
N PHE A 301 -23.09 22.98 4.29
CA PHE A 301 -21.74 22.54 4.00
C PHE A 301 -21.79 21.33 3.08
N GLY A 302 -20.75 21.13 2.30
CA GLY A 302 -20.71 20.08 1.30
C GLY A 302 -19.30 19.56 1.08
N GLY A 303 -19.22 18.38 0.49
CA GLY A 303 -17.96 17.72 0.16
C GLY A 303 -18.04 17.08 -1.22
N ARG A 304 -16.94 17.15 -1.96
CA ARG A 304 -16.76 16.33 -3.16
C ARG A 304 -16.04 15.03 -2.79
N SER A 305 -16.18 14.04 -3.65
CA SER A 305 -15.38 12.81 -3.59
C SER A 305 -14.06 12.97 -4.32
N TYR A 306 -13.08 12.14 -3.97
CA TYR A 306 -11.72 12.18 -4.49
C TYR A 306 -11.32 10.79 -5.01
N GLY A 307 -10.47 10.82 -6.02
CA GLY A 307 -9.95 9.67 -6.76
C GLY A 307 -9.05 10.22 -7.88
N ASP A 308 -8.29 9.35 -8.52
CA ASP A 308 -7.35 9.71 -9.59
C ASP A 308 -7.64 9.00 -10.92
N LEU A 309 -8.78 8.29 -11.00
CA LEU A 309 -9.18 7.62 -12.22
C LEU A 309 -9.49 8.63 -13.35
N PRO A 310 -9.22 8.27 -14.62
CA PRO A 310 -9.59 9.06 -15.79
C PRO A 310 -11.08 9.46 -15.81
N ALA A 311 -11.42 10.61 -16.40
CA ALA A 311 -12.78 11.14 -16.41
C ALA A 311 -13.84 10.17 -16.97
N ASN A 312 -13.49 9.39 -18.00
CA ASN A 312 -14.38 8.40 -18.61
C ASN A 312 -14.69 7.20 -17.69
N ALA A 313 -13.98 7.04 -16.58
CA ALA A 313 -14.28 6.06 -15.54
C ALA A 313 -15.66 6.31 -14.89
N GLY A 314 -16.19 7.54 -14.92
CA GLY A 314 -17.46 7.88 -14.24
C GLY A 314 -17.40 7.80 -12.71
N LEU A 315 -16.18 7.71 -12.18
CA LEU A 315 -15.87 7.74 -10.75
C LEU A 315 -15.20 9.09 -10.43
N PRO A 316 -15.06 9.44 -9.14
CA PRO A 316 -14.36 10.67 -8.75
C PRO A 316 -13.00 10.81 -9.46
N PRO A 317 -12.62 12.03 -9.87
CA PRO A 317 -13.22 13.31 -9.46
C PRO A 317 -14.45 13.79 -10.26
N ASN A 318 -14.83 13.08 -11.33
CA ASN A 318 -15.87 13.53 -12.29
C ASN A 318 -17.18 12.70 -12.20
N GLY A 319 -17.46 12.11 -11.04
CA GLY A 319 -18.45 11.03 -10.81
C GLY A 319 -19.94 11.38 -10.97
N THR A 320 -20.33 12.29 -11.87
CA THR A 320 -21.74 12.59 -12.15
C THR A 320 -22.32 11.73 -13.29
N THR A 321 -21.48 11.10 -14.10
CA THR A 321 -21.89 10.23 -15.21
C THR A 321 -21.93 8.76 -14.77
N VAL A 322 -23.09 8.11 -14.94
CA VAL A 322 -23.22 6.66 -14.71
C VAL A 322 -22.50 5.91 -15.84
N THR A 323 -21.41 5.22 -15.49
CA THR A 323 -20.65 4.35 -16.41
C THR A 323 -20.73 2.89 -15.96
N ASN A 324 -20.37 1.96 -16.85
CA ASN A 324 -20.23 0.54 -16.50
C ASN A 324 -19.27 0.34 -15.31
N LEU A 325 -18.17 1.09 -15.27
CA LEU A 325 -17.20 1.00 -14.17
C LEU A 325 -17.77 1.56 -12.85
N ALA A 326 -18.53 2.67 -12.90
CA ALA A 326 -19.21 3.19 -11.72
C ALA A 326 -20.25 2.18 -11.19
N GLN A 327 -20.99 1.51 -12.07
CA GLN A 327 -21.92 0.44 -11.68
C GLN A 327 -21.20 -0.76 -11.08
N GLN A 328 -20.06 -1.17 -11.63
CA GLN A 328 -19.22 -2.24 -11.06
C GLN A 328 -18.75 -1.90 -9.65
N TYR A 329 -18.34 -0.65 -9.41
CA TYR A 329 -17.97 -0.17 -8.09
C TYR A 329 -19.14 -0.27 -7.11
N VAL A 330 -20.30 0.29 -7.48
CA VAL A 330 -21.54 0.27 -6.67
C VAL A 330 -21.94 -1.16 -6.32
N ASN A 331 -21.90 -2.08 -7.29
CA ASN A 331 -22.18 -3.49 -7.07
C ASN A 331 -21.19 -4.13 -6.09
N GLY A 332 -19.90 -3.79 -6.19
CA GLY A 332 -18.85 -4.31 -5.32
C GLY A 332 -18.95 -3.85 -3.87
N ILE A 333 -19.32 -2.60 -3.63
CA ILE A 333 -19.49 -2.05 -2.27
C ILE A 333 -20.92 -2.23 -1.71
N GLY A 334 -21.86 -2.68 -2.53
CA GLY A 334 -23.25 -2.95 -2.15
C GLY A 334 -24.14 -1.72 -1.95
N ALA A 335 -23.65 -0.51 -2.18
CA ALA A 335 -24.41 0.73 -2.04
C ALA A 335 -23.90 1.82 -2.99
N ALA A 336 -24.79 2.71 -3.45
CA ALA A 336 -24.38 3.86 -4.25
C ALA A 336 -23.80 4.97 -3.34
N PRO A 337 -22.56 5.44 -3.58
CA PRO A 337 -22.01 6.56 -2.83
C PRO A 337 -22.63 7.88 -3.25
N ASP A 338 -22.70 8.81 -2.29
CA ASP A 338 -22.91 10.21 -2.59
C ASP A 338 -21.59 10.85 -3.05
N TRP A 339 -21.42 10.99 -4.37
CA TRP A 339 -20.20 11.55 -4.95
C TRP A 339 -20.01 13.04 -4.63
N THR A 340 -21.13 13.75 -4.45
CA THR A 340 -21.18 15.14 -4.00
C THR A 340 -22.27 15.26 -2.95
N THR A 341 -21.91 15.71 -1.75
CA THR A 341 -22.87 15.96 -0.68
C THR A 341 -23.10 17.45 -0.50
N THR A 342 -24.34 17.81 -0.17
CA THR A 342 -24.70 19.14 0.36
C THR A 342 -25.65 18.90 1.52
N THR A 343 -25.18 19.19 2.73
CA THR A 343 -25.91 19.04 3.98
C THR A 343 -26.30 20.41 4.48
N THR A 344 -27.60 20.61 4.73
CA THR A 344 -28.11 21.80 5.43
C THR A 344 -28.60 21.41 6.82
N ARG A 345 -28.12 22.08 7.86
CA ARG A 345 -28.59 21.91 9.24
C ARG A 345 -28.91 23.25 9.87
N ASN A 346 -30.03 23.32 10.59
CA ASN A 346 -30.34 24.44 11.46
C ASN A 346 -29.70 24.20 12.84
N VAL A 347 -28.75 25.03 13.23
CA VAL A 347 -28.12 25.00 14.55
C VAL A 347 -28.68 26.13 15.39
N THR A 348 -29.18 25.80 16.57
CA THR A 348 -29.56 26.80 17.57
C THR A 348 -28.35 27.12 18.42
N GLU A 349 -27.73 28.26 18.14
CA GLU A 349 -26.60 28.80 18.90
C GLU A 349 -27.10 29.46 20.18
N VAL A 350 -26.45 29.16 21.30
CA VAL A 350 -26.61 29.90 22.56
C VAL A 350 -25.29 30.62 22.85
N VAL A 351 -25.31 31.95 22.89
CA VAL A 351 -24.08 32.77 23.04
C VAL A 351 -24.22 33.70 24.24
N GLN A 352 -23.32 33.58 25.22
CA GLN A 352 -23.36 34.44 26.40
C GLN A 352 -22.88 35.87 26.08
N PRO A 353 -23.23 36.86 26.93
CA PRO A 353 -22.69 38.21 26.78
C PRO A 353 -21.15 38.22 26.78
N SER A 354 -20.55 38.99 25.88
CA SER A 354 -19.08 39.08 25.73
C SER A 354 -18.37 37.80 25.23
N GLU A 355 -19.12 36.88 24.62
CA GLU A 355 -18.56 35.71 23.90
C GLU A 355 -18.68 35.85 22.38
N ALA A 356 -17.73 35.22 21.68
CA ALA A 356 -17.83 34.87 20.29
C ALA A 356 -18.23 33.39 20.15
N SER A 357 -19.05 33.08 19.16
CA SER A 357 -19.51 31.72 18.84
C SER A 357 -19.19 31.40 17.39
N TRP A 358 -18.70 30.20 17.12
CA TRP A 358 -18.50 29.71 15.76
C TRP A 358 -18.94 28.25 15.67
N ILE A 359 -19.26 27.83 14.44
CA ILE A 359 -19.67 26.45 14.19
C ILE A 359 -18.56 25.73 13.46
N GLU A 360 -18.17 24.59 14.01
CA GLU A 360 -17.27 23.63 13.38
C GLU A 360 -18.07 22.46 12.85
N THR A 361 -17.75 22.00 11.65
CA THR A 361 -18.30 20.75 11.11
C THR A 361 -17.19 19.78 10.78
N GLN A 362 -17.46 18.50 10.97
CA GLN A 362 -16.61 17.41 10.51
C GLN A 362 -17.44 16.48 9.63
N ALA A 363 -17.09 16.42 8.35
CA ALA A 363 -17.74 15.52 7.42
C ALA A 363 -17.35 14.07 7.72
N GLY A 364 -18.34 13.17 7.69
CA GLY A 364 -18.11 11.73 7.72
C GLY A 364 -17.68 11.22 6.35
N ARG A 365 -16.52 10.58 6.27
CA ARG A 365 -15.90 10.11 5.03
C ARG A 365 -15.64 8.62 5.07
N ARG A 366 -15.65 7.99 3.91
CA ARG A 366 -15.24 6.59 3.69
C ARG A 366 -14.10 6.60 2.70
N ARG A 367 -12.95 6.05 3.11
CA ARG A 367 -11.89 5.61 2.22
C ARG A 367 -12.16 4.18 1.83
N THR A 368 -12.29 3.94 0.53
CA THR A 368 -12.49 2.62 -0.05
C THR A 368 -11.34 2.33 -0.98
N GLU A 369 -10.60 1.28 -0.65
CA GLU A 369 -9.54 0.74 -1.49
C GLU A 369 -10.01 -0.58 -2.06
N GLY A 370 -9.61 -0.91 -3.28
CA GLY A 370 -10.02 -2.19 -3.86
C GLY A 370 -9.53 -2.39 -5.28
N TRP A 371 -10.00 -3.49 -5.85
CA TRP A 371 -9.57 -3.95 -7.16
C TRP A 371 -10.77 -4.22 -8.06
N PHE A 372 -10.73 -3.68 -9.27
CA PHE A 372 -11.50 -4.22 -10.39
C PHE A 372 -10.71 -5.39 -11.00
N THR A 373 -11.33 -6.55 -11.08
CA THR A 373 -10.74 -7.76 -11.69
C THR A 373 -11.63 -8.26 -12.81
N SER A 374 -11.05 -8.88 -13.84
CA SER A 374 -11.83 -9.41 -14.98
C SER A 374 -12.86 -10.45 -14.52
N SER A 375 -14.08 -10.36 -15.06
CA SER A 375 -15.17 -11.27 -14.74
C SER A 375 -15.91 -11.72 -16.03
N PRO A 376 -16.08 -13.03 -16.27
CA PRO A 376 -15.47 -14.12 -15.49
C PRO A 376 -13.94 -14.07 -15.54
N ALA A 377 -13.30 -14.64 -14.51
CA ALA A 377 -11.84 -14.76 -14.50
C ALA A 377 -11.38 -15.56 -15.72
N PRO A 378 -10.33 -15.12 -16.45
CA PRO A 378 -9.85 -15.82 -17.62
C PRO A 378 -9.23 -17.17 -17.23
N ALA A 379 -9.27 -18.12 -18.17
CA ALA A 379 -8.65 -19.43 -17.97
C ALA A 379 -7.14 -19.30 -17.69
N ASP A 380 -6.43 -18.45 -18.44
CA ASP A 380 -5.04 -18.09 -18.14
C ASP A 380 -4.98 -16.75 -17.37
N PRO A 381 -4.52 -16.75 -16.11
CA PRO A 381 -4.37 -15.55 -15.30
C PRO A 381 -3.39 -14.51 -15.88
N ASN A 382 -2.57 -14.87 -16.87
CA ASN A 382 -1.75 -13.92 -17.64
C ASN A 382 -2.59 -12.97 -18.52
N THR A 383 -3.83 -13.32 -18.82
CA THR A 383 -4.76 -12.50 -19.62
C THR A 383 -5.78 -11.75 -18.76
N GLU A 384 -5.53 -11.65 -17.46
CA GLU A 384 -6.42 -11.00 -16.52
C GLU A 384 -6.09 -9.52 -16.38
N TRP A 385 -7.09 -8.66 -16.62
CA TRP A 385 -7.03 -7.26 -16.24
C TRP A 385 -7.34 -7.07 -14.76
N ARG A 386 -6.51 -6.26 -14.10
CA ARG A 386 -6.64 -5.91 -12.69
C ARG A 386 -6.34 -4.42 -12.53
N LEU A 387 -7.26 -3.68 -11.93
CA LEU A 387 -7.14 -2.23 -11.69
C LEU A 387 -7.34 -1.96 -10.20
N TYR A 388 -6.28 -1.53 -9.55
CA TYR A 388 -6.30 -1.00 -8.19
C TYR A 388 -6.75 0.45 -8.20
N THR A 389 -7.59 0.83 -7.25
CA THR A 389 -7.92 2.24 -7.03
C THR A 389 -8.22 2.52 -5.54
N VAL A 390 -8.03 3.78 -5.16
CA VAL A 390 -8.44 4.34 -3.88
C VAL A 390 -9.41 5.47 -4.13
N LEU A 391 -10.62 5.35 -3.59
CA LEU A 391 -11.65 6.37 -3.65
C LEU A 391 -11.99 6.86 -2.25
N ASP A 392 -12.21 8.16 -2.14
CA ASP A 392 -12.61 8.81 -0.89
C ASP A 392 -13.93 9.54 -1.14
N HIS A 393 -15.00 9.12 -0.48
CA HIS A 393 -16.35 9.65 -0.68
C HIS A 393 -17.08 9.87 0.66
N ALA A 394 -18.27 10.44 0.63
CA ALA A 394 -19.07 10.59 1.83
C ALA A 394 -19.42 9.21 2.42
N ALA A 395 -19.35 9.09 3.74
CA ALA A 395 -19.73 7.85 4.42
C ALA A 395 -21.24 7.80 4.64
N THR A 396 -21.88 6.71 4.20
CA THR A 396 -23.30 6.43 4.51
C THR A 396 -23.48 5.89 5.93
N THR A 397 -22.41 5.36 6.53
CA THR A 397 -22.41 4.74 7.87
C THR A 397 -21.89 5.64 8.98
N LEU A 398 -21.35 6.82 8.64
CA LEU A 398 -20.75 7.74 9.60
C LEU A 398 -21.36 9.15 9.44
N PRO A 399 -22.24 9.60 10.34
CA PRO A 399 -22.93 10.88 10.19
C PRO A 399 -22.01 12.06 10.48
N ASP A 400 -22.23 13.16 9.75
CA ASP A 400 -21.54 14.44 9.96
C ASP A 400 -21.73 14.96 11.39
N ARG A 401 -20.64 15.50 11.96
CA ARG A 401 -20.64 16.16 13.27
C ARG A 401 -20.68 17.66 13.10
N VAL A 402 -21.45 18.30 13.97
CA VAL A 402 -21.59 19.76 14.04
C VAL A 402 -21.40 20.15 15.49
N TYR A 403 -20.45 21.05 15.73
CA TYR A 403 -20.08 21.53 17.05
C TYR A 403 -20.29 23.04 17.10
N GLN A 404 -21.08 23.49 18.07
CA GLN A 404 -21.00 24.89 18.49
C GLN A 404 -19.78 25.05 19.40
N ARG A 405 -18.92 26.01 19.09
CA ARG A 405 -17.85 26.47 19.97
C ARG A 405 -18.18 27.88 20.41
N THR A 406 -17.86 28.18 21.67
CA THR A 406 -17.90 29.55 22.19
C THR A 406 -16.58 29.86 22.88
N GLY A 407 -16.23 31.14 22.93
CA GLY A 407 -15.03 31.61 23.60
C GLY A 407 -15.11 33.10 23.93
N PRO A 408 -14.24 33.60 24.82
CA PRO A 408 -14.22 35.01 25.16
C PRO A 408 -13.85 35.85 23.93
N MET A 409 -14.50 37.00 23.76
CA MET A 409 -14.11 37.96 22.73
C MET A 409 -12.67 38.45 22.94
N THR A 410 -11.95 38.61 21.84
CA THR A 410 -10.66 39.30 21.80
C THR A 410 -10.81 40.78 22.18
N SER A 411 -9.72 41.43 22.56
CA SER A 411 -9.72 42.86 22.90
C SER A 411 -10.20 43.75 21.75
N ALA A 412 -9.86 43.37 20.50
CA ALA A 412 -10.30 44.09 19.31
C ALA A 412 -11.82 43.97 19.08
N GLU A 413 -12.38 42.78 19.26
CA GLU A 413 -13.83 42.54 19.14
C GLU A 413 -14.61 43.28 20.23
N LYS A 414 -14.10 43.28 21.47
CA LYS A 414 -14.67 44.08 22.56
C LYS A 414 -14.68 45.57 22.26
N LEU A 415 -13.64 46.09 21.61
CA LEU A 415 -13.56 47.51 21.23
C LEU A 415 -14.60 47.86 20.15
N ARG A 416 -14.80 46.98 19.15
CA ARG A 416 -15.86 47.14 18.13
C ARG A 416 -17.26 47.13 18.75
N CYS A 417 -17.51 46.22 19.69
CA CYS A 417 -18.77 46.22 20.45
C CYS A 417 -19.03 47.50 21.26
N ARG A 418 -17.98 48.28 21.57
CA ARG A 418 -18.12 49.58 22.24
C ARG A 418 -18.35 50.72 21.26
N SER A 419 -17.71 50.71 20.09
CA SER A 419 -17.88 51.75 19.07
C SER A 419 -19.26 51.72 18.40
N ASP A 420 -19.84 50.53 18.23
CA ASP A 420 -21.13 50.34 17.56
C ASP A 420 -22.33 50.48 18.49
N ARG A 421 -22.12 50.82 19.78
CA ARG A 421 -23.23 51.20 20.66
C ARG A 421 -23.63 52.64 20.30
N PRO A 422 -24.87 52.89 19.85
CA PRO A 422 -25.42 54.23 19.92
C PRO A 422 -25.56 54.52 21.41
N THR A 423 -24.58 55.21 22.00
CA THR A 423 -24.88 55.98 23.19
C THR A 423 -25.91 56.99 22.72
N ALA A 424 -27.14 56.91 23.24
CA ALA A 424 -28.08 58.01 23.09
C ALA A 424 -27.29 59.30 23.35
N PRO A 425 -27.40 60.34 22.51
CA PRO A 425 -26.74 61.60 22.81
C PRO A 425 -27.13 61.94 24.25
N THR A 426 -26.13 62.09 25.12
CA THR A 426 -26.37 62.59 26.47
C THR A 426 -27.18 63.86 26.30
N PRO A 427 -28.39 63.97 26.89
CA PRO A 427 -29.11 65.23 26.91
C PRO A 427 -28.16 66.32 27.40
N VAL A 428 -28.22 67.50 26.79
CA VAL A 428 -27.46 68.66 27.25
C VAL A 428 -27.78 68.84 28.75
N GLY A 429 -26.77 68.72 29.62
CA GLY A 429 -26.92 68.82 31.08
C GLY A 429 -26.78 67.52 31.88
N ALA A 430 -26.51 66.36 31.26
CA ALA A 430 -26.30 65.10 32.01
C ALA A 430 -25.03 65.07 32.89
N GLY A 431 -24.14 66.05 32.73
CA GLY A 431 -22.97 66.29 33.58
C GLY A 431 -23.21 67.35 34.67
N ASP A 432 -24.39 67.96 34.71
CA ASP A 432 -24.70 68.95 35.74
C ASP A 432 -25.01 68.20 37.05
N PRO A 433 -24.29 68.48 38.16
CA PRO A 433 -24.68 67.96 39.46
C PRO A 433 -26.09 68.44 39.78
N ALA A 434 -26.91 67.59 40.41
CA ALA A 434 -28.25 67.98 40.86
C ALA A 434 -28.14 69.20 41.78
N GLY A 435 -28.40 70.38 41.24
CA GLY A 435 -28.23 71.65 41.93
C GLY A 435 -29.20 71.75 43.09
N PHE A 436 -28.65 71.83 44.31
CA PHE A 436 -29.37 72.29 45.48
C PHE A 436 -29.75 73.76 45.28
N THR A 437 -31.02 74.05 45.03
CA THR A 437 -31.62 75.34 45.39
C THR A 437 -32.60 75.09 46.53
N ARG A 438 -32.16 75.39 47.76
CA ARG A 438 -33.04 75.70 48.88
C ARG A 438 -32.74 77.14 49.29
N GLY A 439 -33.78 77.97 49.23
CA GLY A 439 -33.97 79.23 50.00
C GLY A 439 -32.85 80.25 49.91
#